data_AF-A0A847EB32-F1
#
_entry.id   AF-A0A847EB32-F1
#
_cell.length_a   1.000
_cell.length_b   1.000
_cell.length_c   1.000
_cell.angle_alpha   90.00
_cell.angle_beta   90.00
_cell.angle_gamma   90.00
#
_symmetry.space_group_name_H-M   'P 1'
#
loop_
_entity.id
_entity.type
_entity.pdbx_description
1 polymer ?
#
loop_
_entity_poly.entity_id
_entity_poly.type
_entity_poly.pdbx_seq_one_letter_code
_entity_poly.pdbx_strand_id
1 'polypeptide(L)'
;MKIRKNSGFSLIELIIVMAILGIVLAIAAPNFTKYLHNTNLKTAVRDLAGDIHNTKQTAAAHAVYYEMVFDKTNNNYSIVKCGSNSTDACNVTTASKSPASAAGYIAIDSLTYPAS
;
A
#
# COMPACT_ATOMS: atom_id res chain seq x y z
N MET A 1 38.22 23.12 -47.45
CA MET A 1 36.87 22.98 -46.86
C MET A 1 36.75 21.55 -46.32
N LYS A 2 36.84 21.36 -44.99
CA LYS A 2 36.81 20.02 -44.37
C LYS A 2 35.36 19.56 -44.28
N ILE A 3 34.97 18.57 -45.08
CA ILE A 3 33.64 17.98 -45.04
C ILE A 3 33.51 17.20 -43.73
N ARG A 4 32.53 17.58 -42.90
CA ARG A 4 32.24 16.87 -41.66
C ARG A 4 31.63 15.51 -42.02
N LYS A 5 32.25 14.43 -41.54
CA LYS A 5 31.72 13.08 -41.68
C LYS A 5 30.56 12.95 -40.68
N ASN A 6 29.34 12.82 -41.18
CA ASN A 6 28.19 12.53 -40.34
C ASN A 6 28.35 11.09 -39.83
N SER A 7 28.66 10.93 -38.55
CA SER A 7 28.79 9.63 -37.88
C SER A 7 27.40 9.17 -37.45
N GLY A 8 26.77 8.28 -38.23
CA GLY A 8 25.58 7.54 -37.81
C GLY A 8 25.96 6.26 -37.08
N PHE A 9 25.10 5.79 -36.17
CA PHE A 9 25.23 4.47 -35.56
C PHE A 9 25.07 3.36 -36.62
N SER A 10 25.87 2.31 -36.51
CA SER A 10 25.74 1.12 -37.32
C SER A 10 24.54 0.28 -36.89
N LEU A 11 23.91 -0.44 -37.82
CA LEU A 11 22.80 -1.36 -37.50
C LEU A 11 23.22 -2.43 -36.49
N ILE A 12 24.47 -2.90 -36.57
CA ILE A 12 24.98 -3.89 -35.61
C ILE A 12 25.15 -3.30 -34.21
N GLU A 13 25.50 -2.02 -34.10
CA GLU A 13 25.60 -1.35 -32.80
C GLU A 13 24.23 -1.25 -32.14
N LEU A 14 23.18 -0.92 -32.91
CA LEU A 14 21.81 -0.89 -32.40
C LEU A 14 21.35 -2.26 -31.89
N ILE A 15 21.67 -3.34 -32.62
CA ILE A 15 21.31 -4.71 -32.23
C ILE A 15 21.99 -5.10 -30.92
N ILE A 16 23.28 -4.78 -30.76
CA ILE A 16 24.03 -5.07 -29.52
C ILE A 16 23.45 -4.26 -28.36
N VAL A 17 23.11 -2.98 -28.57
CA VAL A 17 22.49 -2.13 -27.54
C VAL A 17 21.14 -2.70 -27.11
N MET A 18 20.29 -3.13 -28.06
CA MET A 18 19.01 -3.77 -27.76
C MET A 18 19.19 -5.10 -27.00
N ALA A 19 20.20 -5.90 -27.35
CA ALA A 19 20.52 -7.14 -26.65
C ALA A 19 20.92 -6.87 -25.19
N ILE A 20 21.78 -5.89 -24.93
CA ILE A 20 22.19 -5.50 -23.57
C ILE A 20 20.98 -4.94 -22.79
N LEU A 21 20.18 -4.07 -23.41
CA LEU A 21 18.95 -3.54 -22.79
C LEU A 21 17.97 -4.66 -22.41
N GLY A 22 17.80 -5.66 -23.27
CA GLY A 22 16.95 -6.83 -22.99
C GLY A 22 17.41 -7.60 -21.76
N ILE A 23 18.72 -7.84 -21.62
CA ILE A 23 19.31 -8.51 -20.45
C ILE A 23 19.07 -7.69 -19.16
N VAL A 24 19.28 -6.37 -19.22
CA VAL A 24 19.04 -5.49 -18.07
C VAL A 24 17.57 -5.48 -17.66
N LEU A 25 16.65 -5.36 -18.62
CA LEU A 25 15.21 -5.35 -18.38
C LEU A 25 14.71 -6.67 -17.79
N ALA A 26 15.26 -7.81 -18.24
CA ALA A 26 14.92 -9.13 -17.71
C ALA A 26 15.19 -9.25 -16.20
N ILE A 27 16.23 -8.56 -15.70
CA ILE A 27 16.57 -8.54 -14.27
C ILE A 27 15.80 -7.44 -13.53
N ALA A 28 15.64 -6.27 -14.15
CA ALA A 28 15.02 -5.10 -13.52
C ALA A 28 13.51 -5.28 -13.31
N ALA A 29 12.80 -5.86 -14.27
CA ALA A 29 11.34 -6.01 -14.24
C ALA A 29 10.80 -6.73 -12.97
N PRO A 30 11.26 -7.94 -12.61
CA PRO A 30 10.75 -8.64 -11.42
C PRO A 30 11.16 -7.96 -10.10
N ASN A 31 12.27 -7.22 -10.07
CA ASN A 31 12.70 -6.50 -8.87
C ASN A 31 11.84 -5.26 -8.62
N PHE A 32 11.45 -4.56 -9.69
CA PHE A 32 10.60 -3.38 -9.60
C PHE A 32 9.20 -3.70 -9.07
N THR A 33 8.59 -4.81 -9.53
CA THR A 33 7.26 -5.23 -9.05
C THR A 33 7.27 -5.59 -7.56
N LYS A 34 8.27 -6.34 -7.11
CA LYS A 34 8.45 -6.67 -5.67
C LYS A 34 8.63 -5.41 -4.82
N TYR A 35 9.43 -4.46 -5.29
CA TYR A 35 9.64 -3.18 -4.59
C TYR A 35 8.32 -2.41 -4.44
N LEU A 36 7.53 -2.33 -5.51
CA LEU A 36 6.24 -1.65 -5.49
C LEU A 36 5.26 -2.33 -4.52
N HIS A 37 5.20 -3.67 -4.52
CA HIS A 37 4.36 -4.45 -3.60
C HIS A 37 4.69 -4.16 -2.14
N ASN A 38 5.97 -4.19 -1.78
CA ASN A 38 6.40 -3.91 -0.40
C ASN A 38 6.12 -2.46 -0.01
N THR A 39 6.31 -1.52 -0.93
CA THR A 39 6.05 -0.09 -0.68
C THR A 39 4.57 0.15 -0.42
N ASN A 40 3.69 -0.40 -1.27
CA ASN A 40 2.25 -0.25 -1.12
C ASN A 40 1.73 -0.88 0.18
N LEU A 41 2.25 -2.06 0.55
CA LEU A 41 1.94 -2.68 1.85
C LEU A 41 2.37 -1.80 3.02
N LYS A 42 3.60 -1.25 2.99
CA LYS A 42 4.08 -0.34 4.02
C LYS A 42 3.25 0.93 4.13
N THR A 43 2.77 1.47 3.01
CA THR A 43 1.87 2.62 2.99
C THR A 43 0.54 2.28 3.64
N ALA A 44 -0.12 1.19 3.23
CA ALA A 44 -1.38 0.75 3.82
C ALA A 44 -1.28 0.51 5.34
N VAL A 45 -0.20 -0.12 5.80
CA VAL A 45 0.06 -0.32 7.23
C VAL A 45 0.32 1.00 7.96
N ARG A 46 1.08 1.92 7.35
CA ARG A 46 1.34 3.25 7.94
C ARG A 46 0.05 4.06 8.09
N ASP A 47 -0.80 4.03 7.08
CA ASP A 47 -2.07 4.75 7.10
C ASP A 47 -2.99 4.17 8.19
N LEU A 48 -3.08 2.84 8.28
CA LEU A 48 -3.84 2.17 9.34
C LEU A 48 -3.27 2.50 10.74
N ALA A 49 -1.95 2.46 10.91
CA ALA A 49 -1.31 2.81 12.17
C ALA A 49 -1.54 4.28 12.55
N GLY A 50 -1.53 5.18 11.56
CA GLY A 50 -1.85 6.59 11.73
C GLY A 50 -3.30 6.80 12.18
N ASP A 51 -4.24 6.09 11.57
CA ASP A 51 -5.65 6.09 11.95
C ASP A 51 -5.86 5.57 13.38
N ILE A 52 -5.18 4.49 13.77
CA ILE A 52 -5.22 3.98 15.15
C ILE A 52 -4.66 5.03 16.13
N HIS A 53 -3.54 5.66 15.79
CA HIS A 53 -2.93 6.67 16.66
C HIS A 53 -3.84 7.90 16.82
N ASN A 54 -4.39 8.41 15.73
CA ASN A 54 -5.35 9.51 15.72
C ASN A 54 -6.58 9.17 16.57
N THR A 55 -7.15 7.98 16.36
CA THR A 55 -8.30 7.49 17.14
C THR A 55 -7.99 7.45 18.63
N LYS A 56 -6.81 6.95 19.02
CA LYS A 56 -6.38 6.94 20.43
C LYS A 56 -6.25 8.35 21.00
N GLN A 57 -5.70 9.29 20.24
CA GLN A 57 -5.58 10.69 20.68
C GLN A 57 -6.96 11.34 20.85
N THR A 58 -7.88 11.13 19.92
CA THR A 58 -9.25 11.64 20.00
C THR A 58 -10.05 10.98 21.14
N ALA A 59 -9.89 9.68 21.34
CA ALA A 59 -10.50 8.95 22.46
C ALA A 59 -10.06 9.55 23.81
N ALA A 60 -8.76 9.79 23.98
CA ALA A 60 -8.20 10.40 25.18
C ALA A 60 -8.68 11.86 25.36
N ALA A 61 -8.76 12.64 24.29
CA ALA A 61 -9.18 14.04 24.33
C ALA A 61 -10.66 14.21 24.72
N HIS A 62 -11.52 13.29 24.26
CA HIS A 62 -12.97 13.37 24.49
C HIS A 62 -13.49 12.45 25.59
N ALA A 63 -12.61 11.68 26.26
CA ALA A 63 -12.97 10.71 27.30
C ALA A 63 -14.11 9.75 26.87
N VAL A 64 -14.02 9.26 25.64
CA VAL A 64 -15.00 8.35 25.01
C VAL A 64 -14.27 7.18 24.39
N TYR A 65 -14.96 6.04 24.31
CA TYR A 65 -14.42 4.84 23.70
C TYR A 65 -14.60 4.89 22.18
N TYR A 66 -13.66 4.28 21.48
CA TYR A 66 -13.73 4.06 20.04
C TYR A 66 -13.42 2.61 19.75
N GLU A 67 -14.12 2.04 18.78
CA GLU A 67 -13.89 0.68 18.29
C GLU A 67 -13.49 0.75 16.81
N MET A 68 -12.62 -0.17 16.40
CA MET A 68 -12.20 -0.30 15.01
C MET A 68 -12.77 -1.59 14.46
N VAL A 69 -13.68 -1.48 13.50
CA VAL A 69 -14.37 -2.61 12.91
C VAL A 69 -13.72 -2.91 11.56
N PHE A 70 -13.25 -4.15 11.41
CA PHE A 70 -12.66 -4.65 10.18
C PHE A 70 -13.67 -5.57 9.48
N ASP A 71 -14.04 -5.23 8.26
CA ASP A 71 -14.87 -6.08 7.41
C ASP A 71 -14.01 -6.65 6.27
N LYS A 72 -13.67 -7.93 6.44
CA LYS A 72 -12.91 -8.74 5.48
C LYS A 72 -13.65 -8.90 4.15
N THR A 73 -14.97 -8.98 4.17
CA THR A 73 -15.79 -9.24 2.98
C THR A 73 -15.70 -8.07 2.00
N ASN A 74 -15.84 -6.85 2.52
CA ASN A 74 -15.75 -5.62 1.73
C ASN A 74 -14.34 -5.04 1.70
N ASN A 75 -13.37 -5.71 2.32
CA ASN A 75 -11.98 -5.27 2.45
C ASN A 75 -11.85 -3.80 2.89
N ASN A 76 -12.58 -3.46 3.95
CA ASN A 76 -12.62 -2.12 4.49
C ASN A 76 -12.57 -2.17 6.02
N TYR A 77 -12.25 -1.02 6.61
CA TYR A 77 -12.30 -0.81 8.03
C TYR A 77 -12.99 0.51 8.32
N SER A 78 -13.64 0.58 9.48
CA SER A 78 -14.26 1.80 9.98
C SER A 78 -13.89 2.00 11.43
N ILE A 79 -13.81 3.26 11.83
CA ILE A 79 -13.66 3.65 13.22
C ILE A 79 -15.05 4.09 13.67
N VAL A 80 -15.52 3.55 14.78
CA VAL A 80 -16.84 3.86 15.32
C VAL A 80 -16.66 4.49 16.68
N LYS A 81 -17.42 5.57 16.94
CA LYS A 81 -17.43 6.21 18.24
C LYS A 81 -18.41 5.47 19.13
N CYS A 82 -17.92 5.02 20.27
CA CYS A 82 -18.70 4.44 21.35
C CYS A 82 -18.96 5.52 22.41
N GLY A 83 -19.84 5.21 23.37
CA GLY A 83 -20.18 6.13 24.45
C GLY A 83 -19.04 6.31 25.47
N SER A 84 -19.42 6.66 26.69
CA SER A 84 -18.48 6.91 27.80
C SER A 84 -18.07 5.63 28.54
N ASN A 85 -18.62 4.47 28.16
CA ASN A 85 -18.23 3.15 28.66
C ASN A 85 -17.89 2.21 27.51
N SER A 86 -17.09 1.18 27.79
CA SER A 86 -16.68 0.16 26.81
C SER A 86 -17.83 -0.77 26.35
N THR A 87 -18.99 -0.69 27.00
CA THR A 87 -20.19 -1.50 26.69
C THR A 87 -21.28 -0.71 25.96
N ASP A 88 -21.07 0.59 25.77
CA ASP A 88 -22.06 1.45 25.12
C ASP A 88 -22.14 1.12 23.62
N ALA A 89 -23.35 1.18 23.05
CA ALA A 89 -23.54 0.94 21.62
C ALA A 89 -22.72 1.91 20.77
N CYS A 90 -21.87 1.37 19.91
CA CYS A 90 -21.06 2.16 19.00
C CYS A 90 -21.85 2.50 17.74
N ASN A 91 -21.88 3.79 17.37
CA ASN A 91 -22.55 4.24 16.16
C ASN A 91 -21.51 4.37 15.02
N VAL A 92 -21.81 3.78 13.86
CA VAL A 92 -20.97 3.88 12.67
C VAL A 92 -21.13 5.28 12.07
N THR A 93 -20.32 6.23 12.54
CA THR A 93 -20.37 7.63 12.08
C THR A 93 -19.22 8.00 11.15
N THR A 94 -18.29 7.08 10.86
CA THR A 94 -17.09 7.38 10.06
C THR A 94 -17.11 6.60 8.75
N ALA A 95 -16.73 7.29 7.66
CA ALA A 95 -16.62 6.69 6.34
C ALA A 95 -15.67 5.48 6.35
N SER A 96 -16.08 4.38 5.72
CA SER A 96 -15.24 3.19 5.57
C SER A 96 -14.01 3.49 4.73
N LYS A 97 -12.83 3.16 5.23
CA LYS A 97 -11.56 3.24 4.49
C LYS A 97 -11.12 1.85 4.06
N SER A 98 -10.48 1.74 2.90
CA SER A 98 -9.93 0.47 2.43
C SER A 98 -8.41 0.53 2.38
N PRO A 99 -7.70 -0.49 2.92
CA PRO A 99 -6.25 -0.61 2.76
C PRO A 99 -5.85 -0.92 1.30
N ALA A 100 -6.80 -1.37 0.47
CA ALA A 100 -6.59 -1.53 -0.97
C ALA A 100 -6.48 -0.20 -1.73
N SER A 101 -6.73 0.94 -1.09
CA SER A 101 -6.53 2.26 -1.71
C SER A 101 -5.08 2.51 -2.15
N ALA A 102 -4.10 1.87 -1.49
CA ALA A 102 -2.71 1.86 -1.91
C ALA A 102 -2.41 0.86 -3.04
N ALA A 103 -3.10 -0.29 -3.06
CA ALA A 103 -3.05 -1.27 -4.15
C ALA A 103 -4.17 -2.33 -4.03
N GLY A 104 -4.80 -2.67 -5.16
CA GLY A 104 -5.94 -3.62 -5.21
C GLY A 104 -5.67 -5.06 -4.77
N TYR A 105 -4.40 -5.46 -4.61
CA TYR A 105 -4.01 -6.79 -4.11
C TYR A 105 -3.81 -6.83 -2.58
N ILE A 106 -4.01 -5.73 -1.87
CA ILE A 106 -3.90 -5.68 -0.40
C ILE A 106 -5.28 -5.96 0.18
N ALA A 107 -5.39 -7.01 1.00
CA ALA A 107 -6.64 -7.41 1.63
C ALA A 107 -6.50 -7.60 3.14
N ILE A 108 -7.56 -7.26 3.88
CA ILE A 108 -7.72 -7.61 5.29
C ILE A 108 -8.05 -9.10 5.36
N ASP A 109 -7.26 -9.85 6.13
CA ASP A 109 -7.51 -11.27 6.36
C ASP A 109 -7.32 -11.61 7.84
N SER A 110 -8.05 -12.62 8.30
CA SER A 110 -7.90 -13.18 9.63
C SER A 110 -6.97 -14.39 9.56
N LEU A 111 -5.82 -14.28 10.22
CA LEU A 111 -4.94 -15.42 10.41
C LEU A 111 -5.44 -16.24 11.61
N THR A 112 -5.87 -17.47 11.35
CA THR A 112 -6.13 -18.43 12.44
C THR A 112 -4.78 -18.96 12.87
N TYR A 113 -4.28 -18.48 14.01
CA TYR A 113 -3.10 -19.08 14.63
C TYR A 113 -3.54 -20.37 15.36
N PRO A 114 -2.88 -21.52 15.12
CA PRO A 114 -3.15 -22.70 15.92
C PRO A 114 -2.86 -22.38 17.38
N ALA A 115 -3.79 -22.75 18.27
CA ALA A 115 -3.56 -22.64 19.71
C ALA A 115 -2.35 -23.49 20.09
N SER A 116 -1.35 -22.86 20.72
CA SER A 116 -0.14 -23.51 21.25
C SER A 116 -0.48 -24.46 22.40
#